data_AF-A0A8T7FNL0-F1
#
_entry.id   AF-A0A8T7FNL0-F1
#
_cell.length_a   1.000
_cell.length_b   1.000
_cell.length_c   1.000
_cell.angle_alpha   90.00
_cell.angle_beta   90.00
_cell.angle_gamma   90.00
#
_symmetry.space_group_name_H-M   'P 1'
#
loop_
_entity.id
_entity.type
_entity.pdbx_description
1 polymer ?
#
loop_
_entity_poly.entity_id
_entity_poly.type
_entity_poly.pdbx_seq_one_letter_code
_entity_poly.pdbx_strand_id
1 'polypeptide(L)'
;MTEIKIAIPLHGKMAARAFHQPFFRQRLAEGGFKPLYFLSPAYFRSFEFDPEGYFELQTEVYDEYYAKHFLLQQLRMLRRFVVVTDTTDLRFREMIEAKLFDATLLGMAAQMTYVTALRRIPGMGKLLAWLEKKFYVTHAHDKHFKERNVDCVLTPGMGNYNFWNEGSFALEAQRMGIPAFAAITNYDNIVNMGYRGFNPTCLGVWSKQMADEVMKLHGYPAKKLEIIGAVQYDRFMQPTGDEPRRVSKIHPS
;
A
#
# COMPACT_ATOMS: atom_id res chain seq x y z
N MET A 1 -26.50 -16.20 -3.02
CA MET A 1 -25.14 -15.94 -3.56
C MET A 1 -24.16 -16.09 -2.41
N THR A 2 -23.03 -16.76 -2.61
CA THR A 2 -21.97 -16.84 -1.58
C THR A 2 -21.41 -15.44 -1.33
N GLU A 3 -21.41 -15.02 -0.07
CA GLU A 3 -20.89 -13.73 0.38
C GLU A 3 -19.37 -13.66 0.16
N ILE A 4 -18.87 -12.61 -0.48
CA ILE A 4 -17.44 -12.45 -0.81
C ILE A 4 -16.73 -11.80 0.39
N LYS A 5 -15.73 -12.47 0.97
CA LYS A 5 -14.98 -12.02 2.14
C LYS A 5 -13.76 -11.22 1.74
N ILE A 6 -13.72 -9.94 2.14
CA ILE A 6 -12.63 -9.01 1.85
C ILE A 6 -11.82 -8.76 3.11
N ALA A 7 -10.55 -9.13 3.14
CA ALA A 7 -9.64 -8.76 4.22
C ALA A 7 -9.08 -7.35 4.02
N ILE A 8 -9.18 -6.50 5.05
CA ILE A 8 -8.81 -5.09 5.00
C ILE A 8 -7.84 -4.75 6.14
N PRO A 9 -6.52 -4.61 5.88
CA PRO A 9 -5.57 -4.18 6.90
C PRO A 9 -5.67 -2.68 7.17
N LEU A 10 -5.83 -2.31 8.44
CA LEU A 10 -6.01 -0.95 8.94
C LEU A 10 -4.90 -0.61 9.94
N HIS A 11 -3.70 -0.34 9.45
CA HIS A 11 -2.59 0.10 10.31
C HIS A 11 -2.59 1.63 10.50
N GLY A 12 -2.62 2.39 9.41
CA GLY A 12 -2.58 3.85 9.46
C GLY A 12 -3.92 4.52 9.81
N LYS A 13 -3.85 5.69 10.47
CA LYS A 13 -5.03 6.53 10.77
C LYS A 13 -5.88 6.84 9.53
N MET A 14 -5.23 7.08 8.38
CA MET A 14 -5.92 7.38 7.12
C MET A 14 -6.65 6.15 6.56
N ALA A 15 -6.06 4.95 6.67
CA ALA A 15 -6.69 3.72 6.26
C ALA A 15 -7.99 3.46 7.05
N ALA A 16 -7.91 3.59 8.38
CA ALA A 16 -9.08 3.47 9.25
C ALA A 16 -10.14 4.54 8.90
N ARG A 17 -9.72 5.80 8.69
CA ARG A 17 -10.63 6.87 8.30
C ARG A 17 -11.27 6.67 6.93
N ALA A 18 -10.69 5.91 6.01
CA ALA A 18 -11.26 5.68 4.69
C ALA A 18 -12.14 4.42 4.67
N PHE A 19 -11.61 3.29 5.12
CA PHE A 19 -12.26 1.98 4.96
C PHE A 19 -13.05 1.51 6.17
N HIS A 20 -12.90 2.14 7.34
CA HIS A 20 -13.67 1.76 8.53
C HIS A 20 -14.88 2.67 8.77
N GLN A 21 -15.19 3.59 7.85
CA GLN A 21 -16.37 4.45 8.00
C GLN A 21 -17.68 3.65 7.87
N PRO A 22 -18.74 4.02 8.62
CA PRO A 22 -20.06 3.39 8.48
C PRO A 22 -20.56 3.37 7.03
N PHE A 23 -20.40 4.47 6.30
CA PHE A 23 -20.80 4.57 4.89
C PHE A 23 -20.07 3.56 4.00
N PHE A 24 -18.77 3.38 4.18
CA PHE A 24 -17.99 2.41 3.40
C PHE A 24 -18.43 0.97 3.71
N ARG A 25 -18.64 0.65 4.99
CA ARG A 25 -19.17 -0.65 5.43
C ARG A 25 -20.52 -0.97 4.81
N GLN A 26 -21.43 0.02 4.82
CA GLN A 26 -22.74 -0.12 4.21
C GLN A 26 -22.64 -0.41 2.71
N ARG A 27 -21.79 0.34 1.98
CA ARG A 27 -21.58 0.12 0.53
C ARG A 27 -21.00 -1.26 0.21
N LEU A 28 -20.10 -1.78 1.06
CA LEU A 28 -19.62 -3.16 0.93
C LEU A 28 -20.75 -4.17 1.12
N ALA A 29 -21.56 -4.01 2.18
CA ALA A 29 -22.69 -4.89 2.45
C ALA A 29 -23.74 -4.88 1.33
N GLU A 30 -24.08 -3.70 0.80
CA GLU A 30 -24.96 -3.54 -0.37
C GLU A 30 -24.41 -4.25 -1.62
N GLY A 31 -23.09 -4.33 -1.75
CA GLY A 31 -22.40 -5.07 -2.81
C GLY A 31 -22.25 -6.58 -2.57
N GLY A 32 -22.77 -7.11 -1.45
CA GLY A 32 -22.62 -8.53 -1.09
C GLY A 32 -21.22 -8.91 -0.59
N PHE A 33 -20.47 -7.92 -0.09
CA PHE A 33 -19.13 -8.11 0.46
C PHE A 33 -19.14 -8.12 1.99
N LYS A 34 -18.47 -9.11 2.59
CA LYS A 34 -18.21 -9.19 4.03
C LYS A 34 -16.81 -8.70 4.35
N PRO A 35 -16.65 -7.52 4.95
CA PRO A 35 -15.32 -7.06 5.35
C PRO A 35 -14.84 -7.84 6.58
N LEU A 36 -13.56 -8.23 6.54
CA LEU A 36 -12.79 -8.78 7.66
C LEU A 36 -11.67 -7.79 7.96
N TYR A 37 -11.76 -7.08 9.08
CA TYR A 37 -10.83 -6.00 9.40
C TYR A 37 -9.64 -6.51 10.21
N PHE A 38 -8.44 -6.14 9.80
CA PHE A 38 -7.19 -6.43 10.52
C PHE A 38 -6.64 -5.13 11.08
N LEU A 39 -6.86 -4.86 12.36
CA LEU A 39 -6.59 -3.58 13.02
C LEU A 39 -5.17 -3.55 13.61
N SER A 40 -4.50 -2.40 13.60
CA SER A 40 -3.24 -2.27 14.35
C SER A 40 -3.39 -2.67 15.82
N PRO A 41 -2.35 -3.19 16.50
CA PRO A 41 -2.46 -3.65 17.89
C PRO A 41 -3.06 -2.61 18.84
N ALA A 42 -2.64 -1.35 18.71
CA ALA A 42 -3.18 -0.26 19.51
C ALA A 42 -4.68 0.01 19.22
N TYR A 43 -5.08 -0.06 17.95
CA TYR A 43 -6.47 0.15 17.57
C TYR A 43 -7.34 -1.04 17.98
N PHE A 44 -6.87 -2.28 17.78
CA PHE A 44 -7.55 -3.51 18.18
C PHE A 44 -7.86 -3.54 19.69
N ARG A 45 -6.88 -3.23 20.54
CA ARG A 45 -7.04 -3.20 22.01
C ARG A 45 -8.03 -2.15 22.52
N SER A 46 -8.33 -1.12 21.72
CA SER A 46 -9.25 -0.05 22.11
C SER A 46 -10.72 -0.35 21.80
N PHE A 47 -11.03 -1.51 21.19
CA PHE A 47 -12.37 -1.87 20.74
C PHE A 47 -12.86 -3.15 21.45
N GLU A 48 -14.07 -3.09 22.00
CA GLU A 48 -14.87 -4.28 22.33
C GLU A 48 -15.74 -4.60 21.10
N PHE A 49 -15.34 -5.56 20.26
CA PHE A 49 -16.06 -5.85 19.02
C PHE A 49 -16.19 -7.33 18.69
N ASP A 50 -17.08 -7.58 17.73
CA ASP A 50 -17.41 -8.86 17.10
C ASP A 50 -16.15 -9.69 16.72
N PRO A 51 -15.92 -10.85 17.37
CA PRO A 51 -14.77 -11.70 17.10
C PRO A 51 -14.80 -12.38 15.71
N GLU A 52 -15.91 -12.27 14.98
CA GLU A 52 -16.02 -12.82 13.63
C GLU A 52 -15.52 -11.87 12.54
N GLY A 53 -15.60 -10.55 12.77
CA GLY A 53 -15.30 -9.52 11.78
C GLY A 53 -13.98 -8.77 12.00
N TYR A 54 -13.40 -8.86 13.19
CA TYR A 54 -12.23 -8.07 13.60
C TYR A 54 -11.09 -8.95 14.10
N PHE A 55 -9.89 -8.68 13.60
CA PHE A 55 -8.66 -9.40 13.90
C PHE A 55 -7.54 -8.41 14.18
N GLU A 56 -6.54 -8.86 14.93
CA GLU A 56 -5.31 -8.08 15.12
C GLU A 56 -4.40 -8.22 13.89
N LEU A 57 -3.91 -7.09 13.39
CA LEU A 57 -2.85 -7.04 12.39
C LEU A 57 -1.51 -7.22 13.10
N GLN A 58 -0.80 -8.30 12.80
CA GLN A 58 0.45 -8.66 13.47
C GLN A 58 1.65 -7.85 12.96
N THR A 59 1.63 -6.55 13.19
CA THR A 59 2.67 -5.61 12.72
C THR A 59 4.02 -5.86 13.36
N GLU A 60 4.04 -6.31 14.63
CA GLU A 60 5.26 -6.61 15.37
C GLU A 60 6.05 -7.74 14.69
N VAL A 61 5.37 -8.75 14.16
CA VAL A 61 6.01 -9.84 13.39
C VAL A 61 6.70 -9.30 12.13
N TYR A 62 6.06 -8.36 11.43
CA TYR A 62 6.65 -7.72 10.24
C TYR A 62 7.86 -6.87 10.58
N ASP A 63 7.77 -6.09 11.66
CA ASP A 63 8.82 -5.18 12.09
C ASP A 63 10.02 -5.94 12.65
N GLU A 64 9.81 -7.00 13.43
CA GLU A 64 10.88 -7.88 13.92
C GLU A 64 11.61 -8.58 12.79
N TYR A 65 10.87 -9.13 11.82
CA TYR A 65 11.48 -9.78 10.66
C TYR A 65 12.32 -8.77 9.86
N TYR A 66 11.78 -7.56 9.67
CA TYR A 66 12.50 -6.48 9.00
C TYR A 66 13.77 -6.05 9.75
N ALA A 67 13.71 -5.94 11.08
CA ALA A 67 14.85 -5.59 11.92
C ALA A 67 15.98 -6.63 11.86
N LYS A 68 15.65 -7.92 11.72
CA LYS A 68 16.62 -9.02 11.65
C LYS A 68 17.38 -9.11 10.32
N HIS A 69 16.88 -8.49 9.25
CA HIS A 69 17.43 -8.67 7.91
C HIS A 69 17.97 -7.39 7.28
N PHE A 70 19.27 -7.15 7.47
CA PHE A 70 19.98 -6.00 6.90
C PHE A 70 19.78 -5.85 5.38
N LEU A 71 19.84 -6.94 4.61
CA LEU A 71 19.66 -6.89 3.16
C LEU A 71 18.27 -6.35 2.78
N LEU A 72 17.24 -6.75 3.50
CA LEU A 72 15.88 -6.26 3.28
C LEU A 72 15.76 -4.77 3.58
N GLN A 73 16.41 -4.30 4.65
CA GLN A 73 16.48 -2.87 4.98
C GLN A 73 17.12 -2.08 3.84
N GLN A 74 18.21 -2.60 3.26
CA GLN A 74 18.86 -1.96 2.10
C GLN A 74 17.96 -1.97 0.86
N LEU A 75 17.32 -3.10 0.54
CA LEU A 75 16.41 -3.20 -0.61
C LEU A 75 15.24 -2.22 -0.50
N ARG A 76 14.61 -2.14 0.68
CA ARG A 76 13.50 -1.21 0.94
C ARG A 76 13.96 0.25 0.89
N MET A 77 15.14 0.56 1.43
CA MET A 77 15.73 1.90 1.36
C MET A 77 15.99 2.30 -0.10
N LEU A 78 16.60 1.42 -0.89
CA LEU A 78 16.84 1.67 -2.31
C LEU A 78 15.54 1.81 -3.09
N ARG A 79 14.54 0.96 -2.81
CA ARG A 79 13.22 1.02 -3.44
C ARG A 79 12.50 2.33 -3.12
N ARG A 80 12.68 2.88 -1.90
CA ARG A 80 12.13 4.18 -1.52
C ARG A 80 12.64 5.30 -2.44
N PHE A 81 13.90 5.23 -2.83
CA PHE A 81 14.59 6.31 -3.54
C PHE A 81 14.73 6.08 -5.04
N VAL A 82 14.36 4.92 -5.58
CA VAL A 82 14.51 4.63 -7.02
C VAL A 82 13.53 5.45 -7.89
N VAL A 83 12.42 5.93 -7.32
CA VAL A 83 11.51 6.87 -7.98
C VAL A 83 12.10 8.26 -7.84
N VAL A 84 12.33 8.94 -8.97
CA VAL A 84 12.95 10.27 -9.01
C VAL A 84 11.88 11.34 -9.17
N THR A 85 11.67 12.08 -8.10
CA THR A 85 10.74 13.21 -7.97
C THR A 85 11.38 14.25 -7.04
N ASP A 86 10.96 15.50 -7.14
CA ASP A 86 11.48 16.56 -6.27
C ASP A 86 11.31 16.21 -4.79
N THR A 87 10.16 15.62 -4.42
CA THR A 87 9.90 15.21 -3.03
C THR A 87 10.78 14.06 -2.58
N THR A 88 10.99 13.03 -3.41
CA THR A 88 11.89 11.92 -3.04
C THR A 88 13.34 12.36 -2.91
N ASP A 89 13.74 13.42 -3.64
CA ASP A 89 15.07 14.02 -3.51
C ASP A 89 15.20 14.83 -2.24
N LEU A 90 14.18 15.61 -1.87
CA LEU A 90 14.11 16.27 -0.56
C LEU A 90 14.20 15.25 0.57
N ARG A 91 13.39 14.17 0.54
CA ARG A 91 13.45 13.10 1.54
C ARG A 91 14.80 12.37 1.58
N PHE A 92 15.46 12.25 0.43
CA PHE A 92 16.79 11.66 0.37
C PHE A 92 17.81 12.58 1.06
N ARG A 93 17.77 13.88 0.79
CA ARG A 93 18.61 14.88 1.46
C ARG A 93 18.37 14.91 2.96
N GLU A 94 17.11 14.97 3.41
CA GLU A 94 16.74 14.89 4.83
C GLU A 94 17.32 13.64 5.51
N MET A 95 17.29 12.48 4.82
CA MET A 95 17.87 11.24 5.35
C MET A 95 19.40 11.33 5.46
N ILE A 96 20.08 11.92 4.47
CA ILE A 96 21.53 12.12 4.51
C ILE A 96 21.89 13.13 5.60
N GLU A 97 21.12 14.20 5.76
CA GLU A 97 21.26 15.21 6.82
C GLU A 97 21.05 14.66 8.22
N ALA A 98 20.08 13.75 8.40
CA ALA A 98 19.93 13.05 9.68
C ALA A 98 21.15 12.18 10.02
N LYS A 99 21.87 11.68 9.01
CA LYS A 99 23.08 10.85 9.18
C LYS A 99 24.37 11.67 9.21
N LEU A 100 24.34 12.96 8.85
CA LEU A 100 25.50 13.84 8.79
C LEU A 100 26.23 13.93 10.15
N PHE A 101 25.52 13.74 11.26
CA PHE A 101 26.11 13.77 12.59
C PHE A 101 26.84 12.48 12.99
N ASP A 102 26.52 11.35 12.35
CA ASP A 102 27.03 10.02 12.75
C ASP A 102 27.95 9.38 11.69
N ALA A 103 27.95 9.87 10.44
CA ALA A 103 28.65 9.26 9.31
C ALA A 103 29.85 10.09 8.82
N THR A 104 30.87 9.41 8.30
CA THR A 104 32.00 10.09 7.65
C THR A 104 31.58 10.69 6.31
N LEU A 105 32.19 11.83 5.93
CA LEU A 105 31.93 12.52 4.67
C LEU A 105 32.10 11.61 3.44
N LEU A 106 33.11 10.73 3.47
CA LEU A 106 33.35 9.71 2.45
C LEU A 106 32.19 8.69 2.34
N GLY A 107 31.68 8.20 3.49
CA GLY A 107 30.56 7.26 3.51
C GLY A 107 29.29 7.86 2.91
N MET A 108 29.02 9.14 3.19
CA MET A 108 27.89 9.86 2.61
C MET A 108 28.05 10.07 1.11
N ALA A 109 29.22 10.51 0.65
CA ALA A 109 29.51 10.70 -0.77
C ALA A 109 29.35 9.38 -1.55
N ALA A 110 29.83 8.27 -0.98
CA ALA A 110 29.65 6.94 -1.56
C ALA A 110 28.16 6.54 -1.64
N GLN A 111 27.38 6.75 -0.57
CA GLN A 111 25.95 6.45 -0.56
C GLN A 111 25.18 7.30 -1.57
N MET A 112 25.45 8.61 -1.67
CA MET A 112 24.82 9.50 -2.64
C MET A 112 25.13 9.08 -4.08
N THR A 113 26.39 8.77 -4.36
CA THR A 113 26.83 8.33 -5.69
C THR A 113 26.16 7.01 -6.06
N TYR A 114 26.13 6.05 -5.12
CA TYR A 114 25.50 4.74 -5.30
C TYR A 114 24.00 4.85 -5.59
N VAL A 115 23.25 5.59 -4.77
CA VAL A 115 21.80 5.77 -4.96
C VAL A 115 21.51 6.51 -6.27
N THR A 116 22.30 7.54 -6.60
CA THR A 116 22.16 8.29 -7.86
C THR A 116 22.41 7.42 -9.09
N ALA A 117 23.44 6.56 -9.03
CA ALA A 117 23.72 5.61 -10.11
C ALA A 117 22.58 4.60 -10.28
N LEU A 118 22.08 4.01 -9.18
CA LEU A 118 20.97 3.06 -9.23
C LEU A 118 19.67 3.66 -9.79
N ARG A 119 19.37 4.92 -9.44
CA ARG A 119 18.19 5.66 -9.93
C ARG A 119 18.16 5.82 -11.45
N ARG A 120 19.32 5.83 -12.10
CA ARG A 120 19.43 6.00 -13.56
C ARG A 120 19.19 4.70 -14.33
N ILE A 121 19.19 3.55 -13.66
CA ILE A 121 19.02 2.25 -14.31
C ILE A 121 17.52 1.99 -14.54
N PRO A 122 17.06 1.89 -15.80
CA PRO A 122 15.66 1.62 -16.10
C PRO A 122 15.21 0.28 -15.49
N GLY A 123 14.02 0.26 -14.88
CA GLY A 123 13.46 -0.95 -14.29
C GLY A 123 14.08 -1.37 -12.94
N MET A 124 15.04 -0.62 -12.39
CA MET A 124 15.63 -0.93 -11.08
C MET A 124 14.57 -1.07 -9.98
N GLY A 125 13.51 -0.26 -9.99
CA GLY A 125 12.41 -0.40 -9.03
C GLY A 125 11.67 -1.74 -9.12
N LYS A 126 11.47 -2.25 -10.35
CA LYS A 126 10.87 -3.59 -10.57
C LYS A 126 11.80 -4.69 -10.04
N LEU A 127 13.10 -4.57 -10.29
CA LEU A 127 14.09 -5.52 -9.81
C LEU A 127 14.16 -5.54 -8.28
N LEU A 128 14.24 -4.38 -7.63
CA LEU A 128 14.27 -4.26 -6.17
C LEU A 128 13.01 -4.83 -5.53
N ALA A 129 11.83 -4.51 -6.06
CA ALA A 129 10.57 -5.08 -5.58
C ALA A 129 10.49 -6.61 -5.78
N TRP A 130 11.04 -7.13 -6.88
CA TRP A 130 11.14 -8.57 -7.12
C TRP A 130 12.09 -9.26 -6.14
N LEU A 131 13.28 -8.68 -5.91
CA LEU A 131 14.25 -9.19 -4.93
C LEU A 131 13.65 -9.19 -3.53
N GLU A 132 13.02 -8.08 -3.13
CA GLU A 132 12.35 -7.94 -1.86
C GLU A 132 11.27 -9.01 -1.68
N LYS A 133 10.39 -9.21 -2.67
CA LYS A 133 9.38 -10.28 -2.63
C LYS A 133 10.00 -11.69 -2.52
N LYS A 134 11.18 -11.92 -3.09
CA LYS A 134 11.85 -13.23 -3.06
C LYS A 134 12.51 -13.51 -1.72
N PHE A 135 13.10 -12.50 -1.08
CA PHE A 135 13.80 -12.64 0.19
C PHE A 135 12.92 -12.40 1.42
N TYR A 136 11.82 -11.66 1.27
CA TYR A 136 10.88 -11.34 2.34
C TYR A 136 9.62 -12.17 2.19
N VAL A 137 9.55 -13.25 2.96
CA VAL A 137 8.36 -14.08 3.06
C VAL A 137 7.94 -14.16 4.52
N THR A 138 6.78 -13.61 4.80
CA THR A 138 6.14 -13.68 6.12
C THR A 138 4.91 -14.59 6.07
N HIS A 139 4.49 -15.08 7.23
CA HIS A 139 3.38 -16.01 7.41
C HIS A 139 2.46 -15.60 8.57
N ALA A 140 2.42 -14.30 8.89
CA ALA A 140 1.75 -13.79 10.08
C ALA A 140 0.23 -14.03 10.04
N HIS A 141 -0.39 -14.01 8.85
CA HIS A 141 -1.85 -14.15 8.72
C HIS A 141 -2.31 -15.37 7.90
N ASP A 142 -1.41 -16.32 7.59
CA ASP A 142 -1.75 -17.52 6.78
C ASP A 142 -2.91 -18.32 7.38
N LYS A 143 -2.91 -18.47 8.71
CA LYS A 143 -3.96 -19.18 9.44
C LYS A 143 -5.30 -18.47 9.29
N HIS A 144 -5.34 -17.16 9.47
CA HIS A 144 -6.56 -16.36 9.33
C HIS A 144 -7.12 -16.40 7.90
N PHE A 145 -6.26 -16.30 6.87
CA PHE A 145 -6.69 -16.39 5.48
C PHE A 145 -7.36 -17.73 5.16
N LYS A 146 -6.82 -18.84 5.67
CA LYS A 146 -7.40 -20.19 5.48
C LYS A 146 -8.69 -20.37 6.28
N GLU A 147 -8.65 -20.13 7.59
CA GLU A 147 -9.79 -20.40 8.49
C GLU A 147 -11.01 -19.53 8.14
N ARG A 148 -10.78 -18.29 7.70
CA ARG A 148 -11.87 -17.39 7.32
C ARG A 148 -12.28 -17.52 5.86
N ASN A 149 -11.56 -18.28 5.03
CA ASN A 149 -11.77 -18.39 3.58
C ASN A 149 -11.81 -17.00 2.92
N VAL A 150 -10.70 -16.26 3.02
CA VAL A 150 -10.60 -14.91 2.45
C VAL A 150 -10.54 -14.97 0.93
N ASP A 151 -11.45 -14.25 0.26
CA ASP A 151 -11.57 -14.24 -1.21
C ASP A 151 -10.67 -13.18 -1.86
N CYS A 152 -10.49 -12.04 -1.19
CA CYS A 152 -9.57 -10.99 -1.65
C CYS A 152 -9.09 -10.09 -0.52
N VAL A 153 -8.04 -9.31 -0.79
CA VAL A 153 -7.51 -8.28 0.12
C VAL A 153 -7.74 -6.89 -0.49
N LEU A 154 -8.12 -5.90 0.32
CA LEU A 154 -8.17 -4.50 -0.08
C LEU A 154 -7.26 -3.66 0.81
N THR A 155 -6.24 -3.04 0.22
CA THR A 155 -5.25 -2.21 0.93
C THR A 155 -5.41 -0.72 0.65
N PRO A 156 -5.02 0.16 1.59
CA PRO A 156 -5.15 1.62 1.47
C PRO A 156 -4.08 2.29 0.57
N GLY A 157 -3.25 1.49 -0.10
CA GLY A 157 -2.13 1.92 -0.93
C GLY A 157 -1.34 0.74 -1.50
N MET A 158 -0.24 1.00 -2.20
CA MET A 158 0.52 -0.04 -2.94
C MET A 158 1.71 -0.62 -2.16
N GLY A 159 1.67 -0.60 -0.82
CA GLY A 159 2.80 -1.10 -0.01
C GLY A 159 4.05 -0.21 -0.08
N ASN A 160 3.86 1.10 -0.29
CA ASN A 160 4.95 2.08 -0.31
C ASN A 160 5.49 2.28 1.12
N TYR A 161 6.53 3.08 1.31
CA TYR A 161 7.30 3.09 2.57
C TYR A 161 6.47 3.24 3.88
N ASN A 162 5.41 4.06 3.91
CA ASN A 162 4.52 4.21 5.08
C ASN A 162 3.37 3.20 5.17
N PHE A 163 3.13 2.42 4.11
CA PHE A 163 2.11 1.37 4.06
C PHE A 163 2.77 -0.01 4.03
N TRP A 164 3.93 -0.12 4.66
CA TRP A 164 4.72 -1.35 4.65
C TRP A 164 3.94 -2.52 5.24
N ASN A 165 3.30 -2.33 6.39
CA ASN A 165 2.56 -3.39 7.06
C ASN A 165 1.36 -3.87 6.23
N GLU A 166 0.61 -2.96 5.61
CA GLU A 166 -0.47 -3.31 4.68
C GLU A 166 0.07 -3.96 3.39
N GLY A 167 1.27 -3.55 2.94
CA GLY A 167 1.97 -4.16 1.82
C GLY A 167 2.42 -5.59 2.10
N SER A 168 3.01 -5.84 3.28
CA SER A 168 3.38 -7.18 3.77
C SER A 168 2.16 -8.09 3.85
N PHE A 169 1.05 -7.58 4.42
CA PHE A 169 -0.23 -8.29 4.46
C PHE A 169 -0.74 -8.69 3.07
N ALA A 170 -0.65 -7.78 2.08
CA ALA A 170 -1.01 -8.09 0.70
C ALA A 170 -0.06 -9.11 0.04
N LEU A 171 1.25 -9.07 0.35
CA LEU A 171 2.22 -10.05 -0.16
C LEU A 171 1.93 -11.47 0.36
N GLU A 172 1.55 -11.60 1.64
CA GLU A 172 1.11 -12.89 2.22
C GLU A 172 -0.10 -13.45 1.48
N ALA A 173 -1.12 -12.63 1.26
CA ALA A 173 -2.31 -13.02 0.51
C ALA A 173 -1.96 -13.44 -0.93
N GLN A 174 -1.13 -12.66 -1.63
CA GLN A 174 -0.71 -12.99 -3.00
C GLN A 174 0.09 -14.30 -3.08
N ARG A 175 0.92 -14.61 -2.06
CA ARG A 175 1.62 -15.90 -2.00
C ARG A 175 0.64 -17.07 -1.91
N MET A 176 -0.50 -16.88 -1.26
CA MET A 176 -1.56 -17.88 -1.13
C MET A 176 -2.53 -17.90 -2.33
N GLY A 177 -2.27 -17.12 -3.38
CA GLY A 177 -3.14 -17.03 -4.56
C GLY A 177 -4.36 -16.13 -4.37
N ILE A 178 -4.46 -15.42 -3.25
CA ILE A 178 -5.56 -14.49 -2.97
C ILE A 178 -5.30 -13.17 -3.70
N PRO A 179 -6.21 -12.68 -4.55
CA PRO A 179 -6.04 -11.41 -5.25
C PRO A 179 -6.02 -10.24 -4.26
N ALA A 180 -5.05 -9.35 -4.42
CA ALA A 180 -4.91 -8.15 -3.60
C ALA A 180 -5.21 -6.91 -4.44
N PHE A 181 -6.16 -6.10 -3.98
CA PHE A 181 -6.56 -4.82 -4.54
C PHE A 181 -5.96 -3.69 -3.70
N ALA A 182 -5.77 -2.54 -4.32
CA ALA A 182 -5.35 -1.32 -3.64
C ALA A 182 -6.26 -0.18 -4.04
N ALA A 183 -6.65 0.66 -3.09
CA ALA A 183 -7.26 1.95 -3.35
C ALA A 183 -6.46 3.01 -2.61
N ILE A 184 -5.96 4.00 -3.33
CA ILE A 184 -5.17 5.08 -2.73
C ILE A 184 -6.07 5.84 -1.75
N THR A 185 -5.69 5.92 -0.48
CA THR A 185 -6.46 6.65 0.55
C THR A 185 -5.86 7.99 0.92
N ASN A 186 -4.65 8.31 0.42
CA ASN A 186 -3.99 9.59 0.63
C ASN A 186 -3.25 10.02 -0.64
N TYR A 187 -3.42 11.30 -1.01
CA TYR A 187 -2.88 11.91 -2.22
C TYR A 187 -1.35 11.81 -2.32
N ASP A 188 -0.65 11.96 -1.18
CA ASP A 188 0.82 12.01 -1.13
C ASP A 188 1.51 10.65 -1.35
N ASN A 189 0.74 9.56 -1.45
CA ASN A 189 1.30 8.22 -1.33
C ASN A 189 2.07 7.74 -2.57
N ILE A 190 1.73 8.22 -3.76
CA ILE A 190 2.25 7.65 -5.01
C ILE A 190 3.64 8.18 -5.34
N VAL A 191 3.85 9.48 -5.14
CA VAL A 191 5.05 10.20 -5.58
C VAL A 191 6.10 10.22 -4.47
N ASN A 192 5.67 10.39 -3.21
CA ASN A 192 6.58 10.73 -2.12
C ASN A 192 7.16 9.50 -1.38
N MET A 193 6.61 8.31 -1.63
CA MET A 193 6.82 7.13 -0.78
C MET A 193 7.63 6.02 -1.46
N GLY A 194 8.20 6.34 -2.62
CA GLY A 194 9.03 5.44 -3.42
C GLY A 194 8.25 4.42 -4.23
N TYR A 195 8.97 3.46 -4.81
CA TYR A 195 8.39 2.44 -5.68
C TYR A 195 7.52 1.45 -4.89
N ARG A 196 6.46 0.94 -5.49
CA ARG A 196 5.48 0.03 -4.86
C ARG A 196 6.08 -1.24 -4.22
N GLY A 197 5.46 -1.71 -3.14
CA GLY A 197 5.87 -2.91 -2.41
C GLY A 197 5.24 -4.21 -2.91
N PHE A 198 4.08 -4.13 -3.56
CA PHE A 198 3.45 -5.28 -4.20
C PHE A 198 2.75 -4.88 -5.51
N ASN A 199 2.24 -5.86 -6.25
CA ASN A 199 1.57 -5.64 -7.54
C ASN A 199 0.06 -5.91 -7.41
N PRO A 200 -0.79 -4.90 -7.12
CA PRO A 200 -2.21 -5.12 -6.98
C PRO A 200 -2.85 -5.69 -8.27
N THR A 201 -3.92 -6.46 -8.12
CA THR A 201 -4.77 -6.97 -9.20
C THR A 201 -5.42 -5.81 -9.95
N CYS A 202 -5.95 -4.84 -9.20
CA CYS A 202 -6.44 -3.56 -9.69
C CYS A 202 -6.12 -2.47 -8.66
N LEU A 203 -5.82 -1.27 -9.14
CA LEU A 203 -5.50 -0.10 -8.35
C LEU A 203 -6.52 1.01 -8.62
N GLY A 204 -7.23 1.41 -7.56
CA GLY A 204 -8.09 2.58 -7.53
C GLY A 204 -7.30 3.85 -7.23
N VAL A 205 -7.38 4.85 -8.12
CA VAL A 205 -6.75 6.18 -7.98
C VAL A 205 -7.80 7.29 -7.99
N TRP A 206 -7.44 8.49 -7.53
CA TRP A 206 -8.39 9.59 -7.35
C TRP A 206 -8.71 10.33 -8.64
N SER A 207 -7.75 10.42 -9.55
CA SER A 207 -7.85 11.26 -10.74
C SER A 207 -7.04 10.69 -11.90
N LYS A 208 -7.28 11.24 -13.10
CA LYS A 208 -6.48 10.91 -14.28
C LYS A 208 -5.01 11.27 -14.10
N GLN A 209 -4.72 12.45 -13.52
CA GLN A 209 -3.35 12.86 -13.23
C GLN A 209 -2.63 11.82 -12.35
N MET A 210 -3.30 11.34 -11.30
CA MET A 210 -2.75 10.30 -10.43
C MET A 210 -2.54 8.98 -11.18
N ALA A 211 -3.45 8.61 -12.10
CA ALA A 211 -3.27 7.45 -12.96
C ALA A 211 -2.01 7.60 -13.84
N ASP A 212 -1.84 8.76 -14.47
CA ASP A 212 -0.69 9.08 -15.33
C ASP A 212 0.63 9.03 -14.56
N GLU A 213 0.65 9.54 -13.32
CA GLU A 213 1.80 9.45 -12.41
C GLU A 213 2.12 8.00 -12.04
N VAL A 214 1.11 7.17 -11.72
CA VAL A 214 1.33 5.75 -11.40
C VAL A 214 1.87 5.00 -12.62
N MET A 215 1.35 5.27 -13.82
CA MET A 215 1.87 4.68 -15.06
C MET A 215 3.31 5.10 -15.31
N LYS A 216 3.62 6.39 -15.19
CA LYS A 216 4.95 6.96 -15.46
C LYS A 216 5.99 6.50 -14.42
N LEU A 217 5.69 6.66 -13.13
CA LEU A 217 6.66 6.45 -12.04
C LEU A 217 6.80 4.98 -11.64
N HIS A 218 5.70 4.22 -11.71
CA HIS A 218 5.70 2.82 -11.28
C HIS A 218 5.64 1.85 -12.46
N GLY A 219 5.42 2.30 -13.69
CA GLY A 219 5.23 1.40 -14.84
C GLY A 219 4.07 0.42 -14.61
N TYR A 220 3.03 0.88 -13.92
CA TYR A 220 1.84 0.07 -13.64
C TYR A 220 0.91 0.11 -14.87
N PRO A 221 0.30 -1.02 -15.28
CA PRO A 221 -0.42 -1.08 -16.55
C PRO A 221 -1.79 -0.38 -16.47
N ALA A 222 -2.10 0.42 -17.49
CA ALA A 222 -3.36 1.18 -17.61
C ALA A 222 -4.62 0.31 -17.42
N LYS A 223 -4.63 -0.90 -17.99
CA LYS A 223 -5.75 -1.86 -17.89
C LYS A 223 -6.05 -2.36 -16.48
N LYS A 224 -5.19 -2.06 -15.50
CA LYS A 224 -5.38 -2.40 -14.08
C LYS A 224 -5.62 -1.16 -13.21
N LEU A 225 -5.81 0.01 -13.82
CA LEU A 225 -6.11 1.26 -13.13
C LEU A 225 -7.60 1.60 -13.28
N GLU A 226 -8.21 2.00 -12.17
CA GLU A 226 -9.58 2.49 -12.09
C GLU A 226 -9.56 3.88 -11.43
N ILE A 227 -10.23 4.87 -12.01
CA ILE A 227 -10.38 6.19 -11.39
C ILE A 227 -11.65 6.13 -10.53
N ILE A 228 -11.46 6.05 -9.22
CA ILE A 228 -12.55 5.87 -8.25
C ILE A 228 -12.84 7.14 -7.43
N GLY A 229 -12.06 8.21 -7.62
CA GLY A 229 -12.15 9.39 -6.78
C GLY A 229 -11.54 9.18 -5.39
N ALA A 230 -11.75 10.14 -4.50
CA ALA A 230 -11.22 10.10 -3.15
C ALA A 230 -12.23 9.45 -2.20
N VAL A 231 -12.02 8.16 -1.89
CA VAL A 231 -12.92 7.31 -1.08
C VAL A 231 -13.37 7.98 0.23
N GLN A 232 -12.46 8.70 0.89
CA GLN A 232 -12.74 9.38 2.16
C GLN A 232 -13.74 10.55 2.06
N TYR A 233 -13.94 11.10 0.85
CA TYR A 233 -14.83 12.24 0.61
C TYR A 233 -16.16 11.83 -0.05
N ASP A 234 -16.36 10.56 -0.38
CA ASP A 234 -17.58 10.12 -1.09
C ASP A 234 -18.86 10.44 -0.31
N ARG A 235 -18.81 10.39 1.03
CA ARG A 235 -19.97 10.76 1.87
C ARG A 235 -20.41 12.22 1.73
N PHE A 236 -19.49 13.12 1.35
CA PHE A 236 -19.77 14.55 1.20
C PHE A 236 -20.23 14.91 -0.22
N MET A 237 -20.09 13.96 -1.14
CA MET A 237 -20.39 14.13 -2.55
C MET A 237 -21.78 13.60 -2.91
N GLN A 238 -22.65 13.45 -1.90
CA GLN A 238 -24.06 13.17 -2.15
C GLN A 238 -24.61 14.29 -3.05
N PRO A 239 -25.20 13.95 -4.21
CA PRO A 239 -25.75 14.96 -5.10
C PRO A 239 -26.76 15.79 -4.32
N THR A 240 -26.63 17.12 -4.39
CA THR A 240 -27.73 18.02 -4.04
C THR A 240 -28.88 17.94 -5.08
N GLY A 241 -28.77 17.07 -6.10
CA GLY A 241 -29.83 16.71 -7.05
C GLY A 241 -29.41 15.58 -8.01
N ASP A 242 -30.18 14.49 -8.00
CA ASP A 242 -30.53 13.49 -9.03
C ASP A 242 -29.59 12.89 -10.10
N GLU A 243 -28.28 13.18 -10.18
CA GLU A 243 -27.42 12.41 -11.11
C GLU A 243 -26.39 11.48 -10.42
N PRO A 244 -26.49 10.15 -10.60
CA PRO A 244 -25.47 9.21 -10.15
C PRO A 244 -24.19 9.34 -10.99
N ARG A 245 -23.02 9.36 -10.33
CA ARG A 245 -21.71 9.41 -11.00
C ARG A 245 -21.54 8.25 -11.97
N ARG A 246 -21.19 8.54 -13.22
CA ARG A 246 -20.61 7.55 -14.14
C ARG A 246 -19.14 7.33 -13.79
N VAL A 247 -18.78 6.10 -13.44
CA VAL A 247 -17.38 5.67 -13.32
C VAL A 247 -16.77 5.65 -14.72
N SER A 248 -15.85 6.58 -15.01
CA SER A 248 -15.16 6.64 -16.30
C SER A 248 -14.04 5.61 -16.36
N LYS A 249 -14.18 4.56 -17.17
CA LYS A 249 -13.07 3.65 -17.47
C LYS A 249 -12.01 4.37 -18.30
N ILE A 250 -10.74 4.25 -17.91
CA ILE A 250 -9.61 4.75 -18.71
C ILE A 250 -9.59 3.96 -20.02
N HIS A 251 -9.88 4.63 -21.14
CA HIS A 251 -9.73 4.01 -22.45
C HIS A 251 -8.23 3.95 -22.79
N PRO A 252 -7.69 2.78 -23.19
CA PRO A 252 -6.31 2.70 -23.66
C PRO A 252 -6.17 3.60 -24.89
N SER A 253 -5.15 4.45 -24.87
CA SER A 253 -4.71 5.23 -26.04
C SER A 253 -3.77 4.41 -26.91
#